data_AF-A0A969G0I0-F1
#
_entry.id   AF-A0A969G0I0-F1
#
_cell.length_a   1.000
_cell.length_b   1.000
_cell.length_c   1.000
_cell.angle_alpha   90.00
_cell.angle_beta   90.00
_cell.angle_gamma   90.00
#
_symmetry.space_group_name_H-M   'P 1'
#
loop_
_entity.id
_entity.type
_entity.pdbx_description
1 polymer ?
#
loop_
_entity_poly.entity_id
_entity_poly.type
_entity_poly.pdbx_seq_one_letter_code
_entity_poly.pdbx_strand_id
1 'polypeptide(L)' 'DFMIVSKDADMHDLSLIFRNPPKVVWIRLGNCSTRQVEHLLRREYQTIQLFYEDESSSLLGLS' A
#
# COMPACT_ATOMS: atom_id res chain seq x y z
N ASP A 1 -13.05 -5.75 5.18
CA ASP A 1 -11.62 -5.64 5.52
C ASP A 1 -11.13 -4.22 5.32
N PHE A 2 -10.00 -3.86 5.93
CA PHE A 2 -9.37 -2.54 5.79
C PHE A 2 -7.96 -2.69 5.25
N MET A 3 -7.52 -1.71 4.46
CA MET A 3 -6.19 -1.64 3.86
C MET A 3 -5.53 -0.33 4.28
N ILE A 4 -4.31 -0.41 4.77
CA ILE A 4 -3.54 0.74 5.26
C ILE A 4 -2.70 1.26 4.10
N VAL A 5 -2.83 2.55 3.81
CA VAL A 5 -1.99 3.22 2.80
C VAL A 5 -1.06 4.17 3.51
N SER A 6 0.25 3.93 3.43
CA SER A 6 1.26 4.76 4.08
C SER A 6 2.49 4.96 3.19
N LYS A 7 3.19 6.08 3.40
CA LYS A 7 4.50 6.35 2.82
C LYS A 7 5.64 5.88 3.75
N ASP A 8 5.34 5.72 5.03
CA ASP A 8 6.33 5.33 6.02
C ASP A 8 6.67 3.85 5.92
N ALA A 9 7.96 3.57 5.80
CA ALA A 9 8.50 2.22 5.77
C ALA A 9 8.24 1.48 7.09
N ASP A 10 8.08 2.20 8.20
CA ASP A 10 7.90 1.61 9.52
C ASP A 10 6.58 0.81 9.64
N MET A 11 5.59 1.07 8.77
CA MET A 11 4.35 0.28 8.68
C MET A 11 4.55 -1.06 7.96
N HIS A 12 5.64 -1.22 7.19
CA HIS A 12 6.02 -2.49 6.58
C HIS A 12 6.39 -3.53 7.64
N ASP A 13 7.15 -3.12 8.66
CA ASP A 13 7.58 -4.02 9.73
C ASP A 13 6.39 -4.51 10.58
N LEU A 14 5.38 -3.65 10.79
CA LEU A 14 4.14 -4.05 11.46
C LEU A 14 3.36 -5.09 10.65
N SER A 15 3.36 -5.02 9.32
CA SER A 15 2.72 -6.04 8.47
C SER A 15 3.42 -7.41 8.52
N LEU A 16 4.70 -7.45 8.89
CA LEU A 16 5.47 -8.69 9.04
C LEU A 16 5.34 -9.32 10.43
N ILE A 17 5.09 -8.51 11.46
CA ILE A 17 5.06 -8.95 12.87
C ILE A 17 3.67 -9.50 13.27
N PHE A 18 2.57 -9.03 12.68
CA PHE A 18 1.23 -9.51 13.01
C PHE A 18 0.84 -10.75 12.19
N ARG A 19 0.43 -11.83 12.86
CA ARG A 19 -0.02 -13.12 12.25
C ARG A 19 -1.20 -13.00 11.28
N ASN A 20 -1.93 -11.88 11.31
CA ASN A 20 -3.01 -11.59 10.38
C ASN A 20 -2.88 -10.11 9.99
N PRO A 21 -1.96 -9.78 9.06
CA PRO A 21 -1.63 -8.39 8.82
C PRO A 21 -2.75 -7.74 8.00
N PRO A 22 -3.17 -6.51 8.34
CA PRO A 22 -3.99 -5.72 7.43
C PRO A 22 -3.20 -5.52 6.14
N LYS A 23 -3.89 -5.55 4.98
CA LYS A 23 -3.24 -5.30 3.69
C LYS A 23 -2.59 -3.92 3.72
N VAL A 24 -1.29 -3.84 3.42
CA VAL A 24 -0.56 -2.56 3.43
C VAL A 24 -0.16 -2.16 2.01
N VAL A 25 -0.53 -0.95 1.61
CA VAL A 25 -0.06 -0.29 0.40
C VAL A 25 1.00 0.72 0.79
N TRP A 26 2.23 0.48 0.35
CA TRP A 26 3.37 1.34 0.62
C TRP A 26 3.66 2.25 -0.58
N ILE A 27 3.57 3.56 -0.35
CA ILE A 27 3.84 4.58 -1.37
C ILE A 27 5.33 4.93 -1.33
N ARG A 28 6.07 4.45 -2.32
CA ARG A 28 7.53 4.65 -2.48
C ARG A 28 7.86 5.89 -3.30
N LEU A 29 7.08 6.96 -3.14
CA LEU A 29 7.37 8.25 -3.75
C LEU A 29 8.29 9.07 -2.83
N GLY A 30 9.32 9.70 -3.40
CA GLY A 30 10.20 10.65 -2.70
C GLY A 30 9.47 11.94 -2.30
N ASN A 31 10.14 13.09 -2.37
CA ASN A 31 9.46 14.38 -2.21
C ASN A 31 8.42 14.55 -3.32
N CYS A 32 7.16 14.45 -2.95
CA CYS A 32 6.03 14.52 -3.85
C CYS A 32 4.92 15.35 -3.19
N SER A 33 4.15 16.03 -4.02
CA SER A 33 2.93 16.69 -3.59
C SER A 33 1.81 15.68 -3.36
N THR A 34 0.83 16.04 -2.54
CA THR A 34 -0.40 15.26 -2.35
C THR A 34 -1.08 14.92 -3.67
N ARG A 35 -0.98 15.80 -4.68
CA ARG A 35 -1.55 15.57 -6.01
C ARG A 35 -0.86 14.43 -6.78
N GLN A 36 0.45 14.28 -6.62
CA GLN A 36 1.19 13.17 -7.23
C GLN A 36 0.83 11.84 -6.57
N VAL A 37 0.65 11.85 -5.24
CA VAL A 37 0.16 10.68 -4.50
C VAL A 37 -1.24 10.29 -4.96
N GLU A 38 -2.16 11.25 -5.07
CA GLU A 38 -3.51 11.01 -5.60
C GLU A 38 -3.46 10.43 -7.02
N HIS A 39 -2.66 11.02 -7.89
CA HIS A 39 -2.54 10.55 -9.27
C HIS A 39 -1.99 9.13 -9.35
N LEU A 40 -0.98 8.80 -8.53
CA LEU A 40 -0.44 7.46 -8.42
C LEU A 40 -1.52 6.47 -7.95
N LEU A 41 -2.27 6.80 -6.90
CA LEU A 41 -3.34 5.94 -6.39
C LEU A 41 -4.45 5.73 -7.42
N ARG A 42 -4.81 6.76 -8.19
CA ARG A 42 -5.80 6.64 -9.27
C ARG A 42 -5.27 5.83 -10.45
N ARG A 43 -4.00 6.00 -10.82
CA ARG A 43 -3.35 5.24 -11.90
C ARG A 43 -3.26 3.75 -11.56
N GLU A 44 -2.87 3.45 -10.32
CA GLU A 44 -2.65 2.09 -9.82
C GLU A 44 -3.90 1.47 -9.19
N TYR A 45 -5.08 2.08 -9.40
CA TYR A 45 -6.33 1.61 -8.81
C TYR A 45 -6.64 0.14 -9.13
N GLN A 46 -6.39 -0.28 -10.37
CA GLN A 46 -6.56 -1.68 -10.77
C GLN A 46 -5.60 -2.62 -10.01
N THR A 47 -4.33 -2.23 -9.87
CA THR A 47 -3.32 -2.97 -9.11
C THR A 47 -3.75 -3.11 -7.64
N ILE A 48 -4.27 -2.03 -7.05
CA ILE A 48 -4.77 -2.02 -5.68
C ILE A 48 -5.99 -2.94 -5.53
N GLN A 49 -6.92 -2.96 -6.49
CA GLN A 49 -8.05 -3.88 -6.49
C GLN A 49 -7.60 -5.34 -6.56
N LEU A 50 -6.68 -5.68 -7.47
CA LEU A 50 -6.15 -7.03 -7.59
C LEU A 50 -5.44 -7.47 -6.30
N PHE A 51 -4.69 -6.56 -5.67
CA PHE A 51 -4.08 -6.80 -4.37
C PHE A 51 -5.13 -6.96 -3.25
N TYR A 52 -6.25 -6.25 -3.30
CA TYR A 52 -7.35 -6.43 -2.35
C TYR A 52 -8.04 -7.79 -2.50
N GLU A 53 -8.05 -8.38 -3.70
CA GLU A 53 -8.58 -9.73 -3.94
C GLU A 53 -7.56 -10.84 -3.60
N ASP A 54 -6.26 -10.53 -3.67
CA ASP A 54 -5.19 -11.50 -3.36
C ASP A 54 -4.97 -11.68 -1.85
N GLU A 55 -5.41 -12.80 -1.28
CA GLU A 55 -5.24 -13.13 0.14
C GLU A 55 -3.81 -13.57 0.52
N SER A 56 -2.96 -13.90 -0.46
CA SER A 56 -1.59 -14.34 -0.21
C SER A 56 -0.61 -13.19 0.00
N SER A 57 -0.93 -12.03 -0.56
CA SER A 57 -0.08 -10.84 -0.54
C SER A 57 -0.50 -9.90 0.60
N SER A 58 0.44 -9.59 1.50
CA SER A 58 0.23 -8.66 2.62
C SER A 58 0.75 -7.25 2.36
N LEU A 59 1.61 -7.06 1.34
CA LEU A 59 2.25 -5.80 0.99
C LEU A 59 2.21 -5.51 -0.51
N LEU A 60 1.81 -4.30 -0.88
CA LEU A 60 1.92 -3.76 -2.24
C LEU A 60 2.76 -2.49 -2.24
N GLY A 61 3.86 -2.47 -3.01
CA GLY A 61 4.67 -1.26 -3.20
C GLY A 61 4.28 -0.51 -4.47
N LEU A 62 3.92 0.78 -4.36
CA LEU A 62 3.62 1.65 -5.50
C LEU A 62 4.72 2.71 -5.66
N SER A 63 5.20 2.94 -6.88
CA SER A 63 6.25 3.93 -7.20
C SER A 63 5.96 4.69 -8.48
#